data_AF-A0A7X4EHR9-F1
#
_entry.id   AF-A0A7X4EHR9-F1
#
_cell.length_a   1.000
_cell.length_b   1.000
_cell.length_c   1.000
_cell.angle_alpha   90.00
_cell.angle_beta   90.00
_cell.angle_gamma   90.00
#
_symmetry.space_group_name_H-M   'P 1'
#
loop_
_entity.id
_entity.type
_entity.pdbx_description
1 polymer ?
#
loop_
_entity_poly.entity_id
_entity_poly.type
_entity_poly.pdbx_seq_one_letter_code
_entity_poly.pdbx_strand_id
1 'polypeptide(L)'
;MGVARGQGRTADRSCERDGFHAHGLSSARRAPAGNLRVGSSAQSLPREPASHPDSGLIGWVEGASEGPLLLCIGGLHGNEPAGVQALEALIDQVRARRRAMKGDFVAVVGNTAALAAGRRFLSYDMNRAWTAGRIDLSRNGHAPAGGHRRAAVDLSPSRRGVHPLRGRRVSAPSPEDLEMVRLLHLLDVIAERRRGPVHVLDLHTTSGRGGTFTTTADLPRNRRFAMEIPVPLVLGLDEHLEGTLLGYLDQLAYTTTVCECGQHQEPRAVTRARAAVWLAARAAGLLPETAVPEARRSFRIMRAARDHLPKVFETVHRHPVTSADRYRTRPGFGNFQLIRAGQIVGDDRHGEVAAPLSGRLLMPLYQELGEDGFFVVREVAERRRPADGVDGRLTAN
;
A
#
# COMPACT_ATOMS: atom_id res chain seq x y z
N MET A 1 1.23 40.47 -41.82
CA MET A 1 1.54 40.80 -43.23
C MET A 1 2.49 39.74 -43.79
N GLY A 2 2.18 39.16 -44.97
CA GLY A 2 3.06 38.36 -45.89
C GLY A 2 3.62 37.03 -45.35
N VAL A 3 3.16 35.81 -45.69
CA VAL A 3 2.98 35.08 -46.98
C VAL A 3 4.29 34.59 -47.64
N ALA A 4 4.45 33.26 -47.71
CA ALA A 4 4.87 32.39 -48.85
C ALA A 4 5.34 31.03 -48.27
N ARG A 5 4.72 29.85 -48.45
CA ARG A 5 4.32 29.05 -49.62
C ARG A 5 5.40 28.83 -50.68
N GLY A 6 5.80 27.55 -50.81
CA GLY A 6 6.51 26.96 -51.96
C GLY A 6 6.29 25.45 -51.99
N GLN A 7 5.61 24.98 -53.03
CA GLN A 7 5.23 23.59 -53.32
C GLN A 7 6.20 22.96 -54.35
N GLY A 8 6.16 21.62 -54.43
CA GLY A 8 6.40 20.82 -55.64
C GLY A 8 7.67 19.97 -55.60
N ARG A 9 7.78 18.79 -56.22
CA ARG A 9 6.90 17.95 -57.06
C ARG A 9 7.73 16.66 -57.35
N THR A 10 7.15 15.47 -57.15
CA THR A 10 6.90 14.39 -58.15
C THR A 10 8.01 13.40 -58.57
N ALA A 11 7.52 12.17 -58.83
CA ALA A 11 8.03 11.05 -59.65
C ALA A 11 8.94 10.04 -58.92
N ASP A 12 8.50 8.82 -58.59
CA ASP A 12 8.03 7.68 -59.42
C ASP A 12 9.20 6.89 -60.05
N ARG A 13 9.36 5.63 -59.63
CA ARG A 13 9.61 4.48 -60.51
C ARG A 13 9.61 3.14 -59.77
N SER A 14 8.82 2.26 -60.36
CA SER A 14 8.54 0.84 -60.16
C SER A 14 9.65 -0.14 -60.59
N CYS A 15 9.37 -1.43 -60.35
CA CYS A 15 9.94 -2.71 -60.84
C CYS A 15 10.74 -3.48 -59.78
N GLU A 16 10.63 -4.79 -59.58
CA GLU A 16 9.86 -5.93 -60.13
C GLU A 16 10.04 -7.08 -59.09
N ARG A 17 8.99 -7.77 -58.66
CA ARG A 17 8.53 -9.11 -59.10
C ARG A 17 9.62 -10.19 -59.23
N ASP A 18 9.49 -11.23 -58.39
CA ASP A 18 9.41 -12.67 -58.73
C ASP A 18 9.14 -13.43 -57.41
N GLY A 19 8.22 -14.39 -57.24
CA GLY A 19 7.43 -15.16 -58.18
C GLY A 19 7.75 -16.66 -58.05
N PHE A 20 6.77 -17.45 -57.58
CA PHE A 20 6.63 -18.92 -57.74
C PHE A 20 7.40 -19.88 -56.78
N HIS A 21 6.91 -21.07 -56.37
CA HIS A 21 5.78 -21.92 -56.77
C HIS A 21 5.35 -22.82 -55.58
N ALA A 22 4.06 -23.17 -55.54
CA ALA A 22 3.52 -24.31 -54.80
C ALA A 22 3.52 -25.57 -55.69
N HIS A 23 3.66 -26.77 -55.10
CA HIS A 23 2.95 -28.02 -55.46
C HIS A 23 3.40 -29.18 -54.54
N GLY A 24 2.47 -30.09 -54.21
CA GLY A 24 2.83 -31.46 -53.81
C GLY A 24 1.99 -32.10 -52.71
N LEU A 25 0.82 -32.63 -53.06
CA LEU A 25 0.11 -33.66 -52.29
C LEU A 25 0.86 -35.00 -52.41
N SER A 26 1.02 -35.74 -51.31
CA SER A 26 1.06 -37.21 -51.34
C SER A 26 0.69 -37.81 -49.99
N SER A 27 -0.13 -38.85 -50.09
CA SER A 27 -0.73 -39.67 -49.05
C SER A 27 0.26 -40.59 -48.32
N ALA A 28 0.12 -40.72 -47.00
CA ALA A 28 0.64 -41.88 -46.26
C ALA A 28 -0.31 -42.28 -45.11
N ARG A 29 -0.98 -43.41 -45.36
CA ARG A 29 -1.64 -44.41 -44.51
C ARG A 29 -1.76 -44.16 -43.00
N ARG A 30 -3.02 -44.24 -42.52
CA ARG A 30 -3.45 -44.48 -41.13
C ARG A 30 -2.90 -45.81 -40.58
N ALA A 31 -2.43 -45.77 -39.34
CA ALA A 31 -2.36 -46.90 -38.40
C ALA A 31 -3.13 -46.51 -37.11
N PRO A 32 -3.76 -47.45 -36.39
CA PRO A 32 -4.73 -47.13 -35.35
C PRO A 32 -4.02 -46.74 -34.05
N ALA A 33 -4.30 -45.55 -33.53
CA ALA A 33 -3.85 -45.14 -32.20
C ALA A 33 -4.77 -45.76 -31.14
N GLY A 34 -4.19 -46.61 -30.29
CA GLY A 34 -4.85 -47.16 -29.11
C GLY A 34 -5.27 -46.06 -28.13
N ASN A 35 -6.41 -46.30 -27.49
CA ASN A 35 -6.95 -45.48 -26.42
C ASN A 35 -5.95 -45.36 -25.26
N LEU A 36 -5.28 -44.21 -25.15
CA LEU A 36 -4.79 -43.70 -23.86
C LEU A 36 -5.65 -42.53 -23.46
N ARG A 37 -6.59 -42.79 -22.53
CA ARG A 37 -7.32 -41.76 -21.79
C ARG A 37 -6.32 -40.96 -20.96
N VAL A 38 -5.87 -39.83 -21.48
CA VAL A 38 -5.27 -38.78 -20.66
C VAL A 38 -6.45 -38.04 -20.02
N GLY A 39 -6.62 -38.21 -18.71
CA GLY A 39 -7.64 -37.50 -17.96
C GLY A 39 -7.41 -36.00 -18.05
N SER A 40 -8.26 -35.30 -18.82
CA SER A 40 -8.31 -33.84 -18.79
C SER A 40 -9.11 -33.43 -17.54
N SER A 41 -8.43 -33.35 -16.40
CA SER A 41 -8.93 -32.56 -15.27
C SER A 41 -8.72 -31.08 -15.61
N ALA A 42 -9.63 -30.53 -16.42
CA ALA A 42 -9.82 -29.09 -16.45
C ALA A 42 -10.32 -28.69 -15.06
N GLN A 43 -9.39 -28.37 -14.16
CA GLN A 43 -9.71 -27.79 -12.87
C GLN A 43 -10.49 -26.51 -13.14
N SER A 44 -11.78 -26.53 -12.77
CA SER A 44 -12.61 -25.33 -12.74
C SER A 44 -11.91 -24.30 -11.84
N LEU A 45 -11.57 -23.15 -12.42
CA LEU A 45 -11.06 -22.01 -11.65
C LEU A 45 -12.02 -21.73 -10.47
N PRO A 46 -11.52 -21.50 -9.24
CA PRO A 46 -12.39 -21.14 -8.13
C PRO A 46 -13.15 -19.85 -8.46
N ARG A 47 -14.41 -19.77 -8.02
CA ARG A 47 -15.27 -18.60 -8.24
C ARG A 47 -14.77 -17.44 -7.38
N GLU A 48 -14.60 -16.26 -8.00
CA GLU A 48 -14.36 -15.02 -7.26
C GLU A 48 -15.49 -14.81 -6.23
N PRO A 49 -15.19 -14.37 -4.99
CA PRO A 49 -16.23 -13.93 -4.07
C PRO A 49 -16.99 -12.78 -4.74
N ALA A 50 -18.33 -12.86 -4.74
CA ALA A 50 -19.16 -11.86 -5.40
C ALA A 50 -18.85 -10.46 -4.84
N SER A 51 -18.48 -9.52 -5.72
CA SER A 51 -18.28 -8.12 -5.37
C SER A 51 -19.62 -7.50 -5.01
N HIS A 52 -19.94 -7.41 -3.72
CA HIS A 52 -21.01 -6.53 -3.25
C HIS A 52 -20.50 -5.08 -3.26
N PRO A 53 -21.24 -4.10 -3.79
CA PRO A 53 -20.82 -2.70 -3.83
C PRO A 53 -20.51 -2.14 -2.43
N ASP A 54 -21.15 -2.67 -1.38
CA ASP A 54 -20.90 -2.30 0.02
C ASP A 54 -19.72 -3.05 0.67
N SER A 55 -19.05 -3.94 -0.06
CA SER A 55 -17.94 -4.74 0.50
C SER A 55 -16.61 -3.99 0.57
N GLY A 56 -16.49 -2.86 -0.13
CA GLY A 56 -15.23 -2.15 -0.35
C GLY A 56 -14.16 -3.00 -1.06
N LEU A 57 -14.49 -4.19 -1.58
CA LEU A 57 -13.60 -5.01 -2.39
C LEU A 57 -13.60 -4.47 -3.83
N ILE A 58 -12.45 -3.97 -4.28
CA ILE A 58 -12.25 -3.56 -5.68
C ILE A 58 -12.07 -4.82 -6.54
N GLY A 59 -11.33 -5.82 -6.03
CA GLY A 59 -11.28 -7.13 -6.64
C GLY A 59 -10.34 -8.09 -5.93
N TRP A 60 -10.59 -9.38 -6.13
CA TRP A 60 -9.74 -10.48 -5.72
C TRP A 60 -9.36 -11.29 -6.96
N VAL A 61 -8.09 -11.26 -7.35
CA VAL A 61 -7.57 -12.03 -8.48
C VAL A 61 -6.74 -13.19 -7.96
N GLU A 62 -7.27 -14.40 -8.12
CA GLU A 62 -6.56 -15.62 -7.78
C GLU A 62 -5.58 -16.01 -8.90
N GLY A 63 -4.31 -16.21 -8.53
CA GLY A 63 -3.27 -16.64 -9.46
C GLY A 63 -3.30 -18.14 -9.77
N ALA A 64 -2.71 -18.50 -10.90
CA ALA A 64 -2.72 -19.86 -11.43
C ALA A 64 -1.93 -20.88 -10.60
N SER A 65 -0.95 -20.44 -9.80
CA SER A 65 -0.21 -21.30 -8.88
C SER A 65 -0.24 -20.78 -7.46
N GLU A 66 0.07 -21.63 -6.49
CA GLU A 66 0.28 -21.22 -5.10
C GLU A 66 1.41 -20.18 -4.99
N GLY A 67 1.34 -19.36 -3.95
CA GLY A 67 2.26 -18.24 -3.78
C GLY A 67 1.80 -17.18 -2.77
N PRO A 68 2.49 -16.03 -2.73
CA PRO A 68 2.16 -14.92 -1.84
C PRO A 68 0.78 -14.33 -2.11
N LEU A 69 0.20 -13.66 -1.11
CA LEU A 69 -0.92 -12.75 -1.32
C LEU A 69 -0.41 -11.30 -1.20
N LEU A 70 -0.73 -10.45 -2.18
CA LEU A 70 -0.55 -9.00 -2.08
C LEU A 70 -1.91 -8.34 -1.84
N LEU A 71 -2.09 -7.79 -0.64
CA LEU A 71 -3.20 -6.94 -0.27
C LEU A 71 -2.81 -5.47 -0.52
N CYS A 72 -3.52 -4.78 -1.38
CA CYS A 72 -3.40 -3.35 -1.58
C CYS A 72 -4.63 -2.63 -1.03
N ILE A 73 -4.39 -1.66 -0.16
CA ILE A 73 -5.42 -0.86 0.50
C ILE A 73 -5.28 0.58 0.01
N GLY A 74 -6.39 1.19 -0.42
CA GLY A 74 -6.45 2.61 -0.72
C GLY A 74 -7.62 3.26 -0.01
N GLY A 75 -7.53 4.57 0.26
CA GLY A 75 -8.65 5.30 0.86
C GLY A 75 -8.98 4.84 2.28
N LEU A 76 -7.96 4.51 3.08
CA LEU A 76 -8.14 4.35 4.53
C LEU A 76 -8.60 5.67 5.17
N HIS A 77 -8.11 6.79 4.62
CA HIS A 77 -8.69 8.12 4.79
C HIS A 77 -9.46 8.51 3.53
N GLY A 78 -10.65 9.09 3.69
CA GLY A 78 -11.54 9.37 2.57
C GLY A 78 -11.16 10.57 1.70
N ASN A 79 -10.30 11.47 2.19
CA ASN A 79 -9.76 12.58 1.39
C ASN A 79 -8.55 12.18 0.53
N GLU A 80 -8.24 10.89 0.43
CA GLU A 80 -7.07 10.35 -0.26
C GLU A 80 -7.43 9.38 -1.39
N PRO A 81 -8.14 9.83 -2.45
CA PRO A 81 -8.71 8.95 -3.47
C PRO A 81 -7.67 8.35 -4.42
N ALA A 82 -6.42 8.85 -4.43
CA ALA A 82 -5.42 8.48 -5.42
C ALA A 82 -5.07 6.98 -5.41
N GLY A 83 -5.02 6.36 -4.22
CA GLY A 83 -4.79 4.92 -4.07
C GLY A 83 -5.94 4.10 -4.65
N VAL A 84 -7.19 4.48 -4.35
CA VAL A 84 -8.39 3.80 -4.86
C VAL A 84 -8.45 3.87 -6.39
N GLN A 85 -8.29 5.07 -6.96
CA GLN A 85 -8.26 5.27 -8.42
C GLN A 85 -7.17 4.45 -9.10
N ALA A 86 -5.99 4.33 -8.46
CA ALA A 86 -4.92 3.50 -8.97
C ALA A 86 -5.29 2.01 -8.98
N LEU A 87 -5.92 1.51 -7.92
CA LEU A 87 -6.33 0.12 -7.78
C LEU A 87 -7.45 -0.26 -8.76
N GLU A 88 -8.48 0.57 -8.88
CA GLU A 88 -9.56 0.41 -9.86
C GLU A 88 -9.01 0.36 -11.29
N ALA A 89 -8.07 1.24 -11.62
CA ALA A 89 -7.46 1.26 -12.96
C ALA A 89 -6.57 0.04 -13.26
N LEU A 90 -6.10 -0.68 -12.23
CA LEU A 90 -5.16 -1.78 -12.37
C LEU A 90 -5.80 -3.16 -12.25
N ILE A 91 -6.97 -3.30 -11.61
CA ILE A 91 -7.53 -4.61 -11.28
C ILE A 91 -7.71 -5.52 -12.50
N ASP A 92 -8.21 -4.98 -13.61
CA ASP A 92 -8.39 -5.76 -14.85
C ASP A 92 -7.05 -6.08 -15.53
N GLN A 93 -6.05 -5.22 -15.39
CA GLN A 93 -4.70 -5.49 -15.89
C GLN A 93 -4.04 -6.64 -15.11
N VAL A 94 -4.29 -6.70 -13.80
CA VAL A 94 -3.83 -7.83 -12.95
C VAL A 94 -4.61 -9.09 -13.32
N ARG A 95 -5.94 -9.02 -13.46
CA ARG A 95 -6.80 -10.15 -13.84
C ARG A 95 -6.38 -10.76 -15.18
N ALA A 96 -6.03 -9.94 -16.17
CA ALA A 96 -5.51 -10.39 -17.46
C ALA A 96 -4.20 -11.21 -17.34
N ARG A 97 -3.44 -11.03 -16.25
CA ARG A 97 -2.17 -11.71 -15.98
C ARG A 97 -2.30 -12.92 -15.05
N ARG A 98 -3.51 -13.30 -14.63
CA ARG A 98 -3.75 -14.40 -13.66
C ARG A 98 -3.01 -15.71 -13.97
N ARG A 99 -2.83 -16.03 -15.25
CA ARG A 99 -2.11 -17.24 -15.70
C ARG A 99 -0.61 -17.24 -15.37
N ALA A 100 -0.01 -16.06 -15.24
CA ALA A 100 1.40 -15.88 -14.89
C ALA A 100 1.60 -15.55 -13.39
N MET A 101 0.53 -15.35 -12.64
CA MET A 101 0.58 -15.00 -11.21
C MET A 101 0.85 -16.22 -10.34
N LYS A 102 1.73 -16.02 -9.35
CA LYS A 102 2.00 -16.95 -8.25
C LYS A 102 1.35 -16.39 -6.99
N GLY A 103 0.21 -16.95 -6.60
CA GLY A 103 -0.60 -16.45 -5.49
C GLY A 103 -1.57 -15.34 -5.91
N ASP A 104 -2.04 -14.54 -4.94
CA ASP A 104 -3.27 -13.76 -5.08
C ASP A 104 -3.04 -12.25 -4.98
N PHE A 105 -3.84 -11.48 -5.72
CA PHE A 105 -3.90 -10.02 -5.60
C PHE A 105 -5.26 -9.63 -5.04
N VAL A 106 -5.27 -8.82 -3.98
CA VAL A 106 -6.50 -8.30 -3.38
C VAL A 106 -6.40 -6.79 -3.30
N ALA A 107 -7.37 -6.09 -3.87
CA ALA A 107 -7.46 -4.62 -3.82
C ALA A 107 -8.73 -4.20 -3.10
N VAL A 108 -8.61 -3.30 -2.11
CA VAL A 108 -9.74 -2.83 -1.31
C VAL A 108 -9.71 -1.33 -1.04
N VAL A 109 -10.90 -0.78 -0.86
CA VAL A 109 -11.12 0.53 -0.24
C VAL A 109 -11.15 0.34 1.28
N GLY A 110 -10.37 1.15 2.00
CA GLY A 110 -10.27 1.12 3.45
C GLY A 110 -11.52 1.66 4.15
N ASN A 111 -11.93 2.89 3.85
CA ASN A 111 -13.11 3.54 4.43
C ASN A 111 -13.99 4.10 3.31
N THR A 112 -15.01 3.32 2.91
CA THR A 112 -15.92 3.68 1.80
C THR A 112 -16.79 4.87 2.16
N ALA A 113 -17.28 4.95 3.41
CA ALA A 113 -18.13 6.04 3.87
C ALA A 113 -17.39 7.39 3.88
N ALA A 114 -16.17 7.44 4.41
CA ALA A 114 -15.35 8.64 4.41
C ALA A 114 -14.94 9.05 2.99
N LEU A 115 -14.60 8.07 2.13
CA LEU A 115 -14.27 8.32 0.72
C LEU A 115 -15.42 8.98 -0.03
N ALA A 116 -16.64 8.47 0.13
CA ALA A 116 -17.84 9.05 -0.47
C ALA A 116 -18.09 10.49 0.02
N ALA A 117 -17.74 10.79 1.28
CA ALA A 117 -17.84 12.13 1.84
C ALA A 117 -16.66 13.06 1.49
N GLY A 118 -15.57 12.54 0.90
CA GLY A 118 -14.34 13.30 0.63
C GLY A 118 -13.66 13.85 1.89
N ARG A 119 -13.89 13.22 3.05
CA ARG A 119 -13.36 13.65 4.35
C ARG A 119 -12.35 12.63 4.84
N ARG A 120 -11.37 13.06 5.65
CA ARG A 120 -10.37 12.15 6.25
C ARG A 120 -11.04 10.98 6.98
N PHE A 121 -12.00 11.30 7.82
CA PHE A 121 -12.89 10.38 8.52
C PHE A 121 -14.20 11.09 8.88
N LEU A 122 -15.22 10.34 9.30
CA LEU A 122 -16.53 10.86 9.72
C LEU A 122 -16.62 11.00 11.25
N SER A 123 -16.14 10.00 12.00
CA SER A 123 -16.26 9.96 13.46
C SER A 123 -14.91 10.01 14.18
N TYR A 124 -13.97 9.14 13.80
CA TYR A 124 -12.62 9.10 14.35
C TYR A 124 -11.62 8.65 13.29
N ASP A 125 -10.33 8.91 13.47
CA ASP A 125 -9.31 8.41 12.56
C ASP A 125 -9.19 6.88 12.68
N MET A 126 -9.67 6.15 11.67
CA MET A 126 -9.66 4.69 11.67
C MET A 126 -8.23 4.13 11.70
N ASN A 127 -7.22 4.89 11.24
CA ASN A 127 -5.81 4.51 11.33
C ASN A 127 -5.17 4.86 12.68
N ARG A 128 -5.99 5.13 13.71
CA ARG A 128 -5.63 5.22 15.14
C ARG A 128 -6.48 4.29 16.00
N ALA A 129 -7.32 3.45 15.37
CA ALA A 129 -8.35 2.67 16.04
C ALA A 129 -8.04 1.17 16.18
N TRP A 130 -6.93 0.67 15.65
CA TRP A 130 -6.56 -0.75 15.65
C TRP A 130 -5.92 -1.19 16.97
N THR A 131 -6.58 -0.91 18.09
CA THR A 131 -6.19 -1.36 19.42
C THR A 131 -6.89 -2.67 19.78
N ALA A 132 -6.29 -3.48 20.66
CA ALA A 132 -6.86 -4.77 21.08
C ALA A 132 -8.33 -4.61 21.55
N GLY A 133 -8.61 -3.61 22.39
CA GLY A 133 -9.95 -3.37 22.89
C GLY A 133 -10.97 -3.01 21.80
N ARG A 134 -10.59 -2.22 20.79
CA ARG A 134 -11.49 -1.88 19.66
C ARG A 134 -11.69 -3.05 18.71
N ILE A 135 -10.65 -3.85 18.48
CA ILE A 135 -10.74 -5.09 17.69
C ILE A 135 -11.70 -6.07 18.38
N ASP A 136 -11.56 -6.28 19.69
CA ASP A 136 -12.44 -7.15 20.46
C ASP A 136 -13.89 -6.66 20.43
N LEU A 137 -14.12 -5.35 20.57
CA LEU A 137 -15.45 -4.75 20.43
C LEU A 137 -16.01 -4.94 19.02
N SER A 138 -15.19 -4.79 17.98
CA SER A 138 -15.63 -4.97 16.60
C SER A 138 -16.00 -6.44 16.31
N ARG A 139 -15.19 -7.38 16.81
CA ARG A 139 -15.42 -8.83 16.64
C ARG A 139 -16.62 -9.34 17.45
N ASN A 140 -16.81 -8.85 18.67
CA ASN A 140 -17.83 -9.37 19.60
C ASN A 140 -19.13 -8.56 19.63
N GLY A 141 -19.08 -7.26 19.30
CA GLY A 141 -20.21 -6.34 19.38
C GLY A 141 -21.17 -6.41 18.19
N HIS A 142 -20.76 -7.03 17.07
CA HIS A 142 -21.54 -7.12 15.83
C HIS A 142 -21.70 -8.56 15.33
N ALA A 143 -21.57 -9.56 16.20
CA ALA A 143 -21.85 -10.94 15.83
C ALA A 143 -23.29 -11.05 15.30
N PRO A 144 -23.53 -11.64 14.10
CA PRO A 144 -24.88 -11.90 13.64
C PRO A 144 -25.60 -12.77 14.68
N ALA A 145 -26.87 -12.45 14.95
CA ALA A 145 -27.71 -13.20 15.86
C ALA A 145 -27.93 -14.63 15.32
N GLY A 146 -26.98 -15.52 15.57
CA GLY A 146 -27.02 -16.91 15.11
C GLY A 146 -25.66 -17.39 14.61
N GLY A 147 -24.85 -17.96 15.51
CA GLY A 147 -23.60 -18.63 15.12
C GLY A 147 -22.72 -18.94 16.31
N HIS A 148 -22.40 -20.21 16.49
CA HIS A 148 -21.71 -20.82 17.62
C HIS A 148 -20.51 -20.02 18.18
N ARG A 149 -20.56 -19.75 19.49
CA ARG A 149 -19.40 -19.28 20.27
C ARG A 149 -18.28 -20.33 20.15
N ARG A 150 -17.17 -20.00 19.49
CA ARG A 150 -15.92 -20.75 19.68
C ARG A 150 -15.33 -20.34 21.02
N ALA A 151 -15.06 -21.34 21.86
CA ALA A 151 -14.47 -21.16 23.17
C ALA A 151 -13.09 -20.50 23.04
N ALA A 152 -12.93 -19.34 23.67
CA ALA A 152 -11.62 -18.78 23.96
C ALA A 152 -10.92 -19.71 24.96
N VAL A 153 -9.64 -20.00 24.70
CA VAL A 153 -8.78 -20.74 25.63
C VAL A 153 -8.50 -19.83 26.82
N ASP A 154 -9.04 -20.21 27.98
CA ASP A 154 -8.86 -19.52 29.26
C ASP A 154 -7.51 -19.91 29.88
N LEU A 155 -6.67 -18.91 30.14
CA LEU A 155 -5.43 -19.04 30.90
C LEU A 155 -5.42 -18.00 32.04
N SER A 156 -6.26 -18.16 33.08
CA SER A 156 -5.91 -17.74 34.45
C SER A 156 -6.94 -18.18 35.51
N PRO A 157 -6.52 -18.45 36.77
CA PRO A 157 -7.42 -18.94 37.80
C PRO A 157 -8.13 -17.82 38.59
N SER A 158 -9.46 -17.95 38.65
CA SER A 158 -10.35 -17.62 39.77
C SER A 158 -10.18 -16.28 40.52
N ARG A 159 -11.10 -15.33 40.28
CA ARG A 159 -11.64 -14.45 41.33
C ARG A 159 -13.15 -14.28 41.19
N ARG A 160 -13.83 -14.53 42.32
CA ARG A 160 -15.29 -14.46 42.49
C ARG A 160 -15.76 -13.00 42.57
N GLY A 161 -16.95 -12.76 42.03
CA GLY A 161 -17.83 -11.66 42.43
C GLY A 161 -17.85 -10.47 41.48
N VAL A 162 -18.80 -10.44 40.53
CA VAL A 162 -19.24 -9.20 39.89
C VAL A 162 -20.76 -9.23 39.73
N HIS A 163 -21.43 -8.27 40.36
CA HIS A 163 -22.84 -7.94 40.16
C HIS A 163 -23.16 -7.68 38.69
N PRO A 164 -24.38 -7.98 38.20
CA PRO A 164 -24.76 -7.69 36.83
C PRO A 164 -24.79 -6.16 36.63
N LEU A 165 -23.80 -5.64 35.89
CA LEU A 165 -23.82 -4.25 35.43
C LEU A 165 -25.03 -4.09 34.50
N ARG A 166 -26.00 -3.31 35.01
CA ARG A 166 -27.17 -2.82 34.27
C ARG A 166 -26.77 -2.28 32.91
N GLY A 167 -27.63 -2.58 31.93
CA GLY A 167 -27.43 -2.35 30.50
C GLY A 167 -26.87 -0.97 30.16
N ARG A 168 -25.64 -0.97 29.65
CA ARG A 168 -25.08 0.14 28.89
C ARG A 168 -25.83 0.15 27.56
N ARG A 169 -26.61 1.20 27.29
CA ARG A 169 -27.14 1.45 25.93
C ARG A 169 -25.94 1.42 24.98
N VAL A 170 -25.88 0.40 24.13
CA VAL A 170 -24.90 0.37 23.04
C VAL A 170 -25.36 1.46 22.08
N SER A 171 -24.59 2.54 21.99
CA SER A 171 -24.80 3.55 20.94
C SER A 171 -24.73 2.87 19.59
N ALA A 172 -25.52 3.33 18.62
CA ALA A 172 -25.43 2.82 17.26
C ALA A 172 -23.97 2.90 16.76
N PRO A 173 -23.48 1.89 16.01
CA PRO A 173 -22.11 1.90 15.50
C PRO A 173 -21.88 3.11 14.60
N SER A 174 -20.72 3.73 14.75
CA SER A 174 -20.28 4.76 13.84
C SER A 174 -19.93 4.17 12.46
N PRO A 175 -19.88 4.98 11.38
CA PRO A 175 -19.39 4.53 10.09
C PRO A 175 -18.03 3.82 10.18
N GLU A 176 -17.07 4.37 10.94
CA GLU A 176 -15.76 3.73 11.12
C GLU A 176 -15.83 2.40 11.87
N ASP A 177 -16.77 2.20 12.80
CA ASP A 177 -16.94 0.89 13.46
C ASP A 177 -17.39 -0.17 12.45
N LEU A 178 -18.29 0.19 11.52
CA LEU A 178 -18.74 -0.71 10.45
C LEU A 178 -17.60 -1.05 9.47
N GLU A 179 -16.78 -0.06 9.11
CA GLU A 179 -15.61 -0.25 8.26
C GLU A 179 -14.56 -1.14 8.91
N MET A 180 -14.32 -0.99 10.23
CA MET A 180 -13.44 -1.88 10.98
C MET A 180 -13.94 -3.33 10.97
N VAL A 181 -15.24 -3.55 11.21
CA VAL A 181 -15.85 -4.90 11.14
C VAL A 181 -15.66 -5.51 9.75
N ARG A 182 -15.89 -4.73 8.69
CA ARG A 182 -15.73 -5.16 7.30
C ARG A 182 -14.28 -5.56 6.99
N LEU A 183 -13.31 -4.73 7.37
CA LEU A 183 -11.89 -5.03 7.15
C LEU A 183 -11.43 -6.24 7.98
N LEU A 184 -11.89 -6.39 9.22
CA LEU A 184 -11.59 -7.57 10.04
C LEU A 184 -12.14 -8.85 9.39
N HIS A 185 -13.36 -8.81 8.86
CA HIS A 185 -13.93 -9.95 8.13
C HIS A 185 -13.09 -10.30 6.89
N LEU A 186 -12.67 -9.31 6.10
CA LEU A 186 -11.77 -9.55 4.98
C LEU A 186 -10.45 -10.19 5.42
N LEU A 187 -9.86 -9.72 6.52
CA LEU A 187 -8.62 -10.28 7.04
C LEU A 187 -8.78 -11.73 7.50
N ASP A 188 -9.94 -12.09 8.07
CA ASP A 188 -10.27 -13.47 8.41
C ASP A 188 -10.35 -14.34 7.14
N VAL A 189 -11.04 -13.85 6.10
CA VAL A 189 -11.11 -14.54 4.80
C VAL A 189 -9.72 -14.68 4.16
N ILE A 190 -8.86 -13.67 4.25
CA ILE A 190 -7.47 -13.74 3.78
C ILE A 190 -6.69 -14.79 4.58
N ALA A 191 -6.83 -14.82 5.90
CA ALA A 191 -6.14 -15.78 6.75
C ALA A 191 -6.54 -17.23 6.45
N GLU A 192 -7.80 -17.47 6.10
CA GLU A 192 -8.33 -18.78 5.71
C GLU A 192 -7.91 -19.21 4.30
N ARG A 193 -7.88 -18.27 3.34
CA ARG A 193 -7.69 -18.59 1.91
C ARG A 193 -6.25 -18.47 1.43
N ARG A 194 -5.37 -17.75 2.15
CA ARG A 194 -3.99 -17.51 1.70
C ARG A 194 -3.24 -18.83 1.50
N ARG A 195 -2.43 -18.88 0.43
CA ARG A 195 -1.60 -20.04 0.04
C ARG A 195 -0.11 -19.79 0.25
N GLY A 196 0.24 -18.76 1.01
CA GLY A 196 1.61 -18.28 1.19
C GLY A 196 1.68 -17.04 2.08
N PRO A 197 2.85 -16.37 2.12
CA PRO A 197 3.04 -15.15 2.91
C PRO A 197 2.15 -14.01 2.42
N VAL A 198 1.75 -13.13 3.33
CA VAL A 198 0.93 -11.96 3.01
C VAL A 198 1.79 -10.70 3.02
N HIS A 199 1.72 -9.96 1.93
CA HIS A 199 2.29 -8.64 1.75
C HIS A 199 1.18 -7.61 1.72
N VAL A 200 1.39 -6.46 2.36
CA VAL A 200 0.40 -5.39 2.44
C VAL A 200 1.03 -4.08 1.98
N LEU A 201 0.42 -3.45 0.99
CA LEU A 201 0.73 -2.10 0.53
C LEU A 201 -0.45 -1.19 0.85
N ASP A 202 -0.25 -0.24 1.74
CA ASP A 202 -1.25 0.77 2.09
C ASP A 202 -0.92 2.10 1.38
N LEU A 203 -1.83 2.57 0.53
CA LEU A 203 -1.63 3.70 -0.38
C LEU A 203 -2.27 4.96 0.20
N HIS A 204 -1.42 5.92 0.57
CA HIS A 204 -1.82 7.20 1.16
C HIS A 204 -1.35 8.38 0.31
N THR A 205 -1.82 9.56 0.68
CA THR A 205 -1.30 10.86 0.25
C THR A 205 -1.21 11.80 1.44
N THR A 206 -0.34 12.80 1.36
CA THR A 206 -0.16 13.78 2.44
C THR A 206 -0.84 15.10 2.10
N SER A 207 -1.09 15.93 3.11
CA SER A 207 -1.63 17.28 2.89
C SER A 207 -0.56 18.26 2.39
N GLY A 208 0.70 18.03 2.76
CA GLY A 208 1.88 18.78 2.32
C GLY A 208 2.37 18.39 0.92
N ARG A 209 3.02 19.32 0.23
CA ARG A 209 3.68 19.05 -1.07
C ARG A 209 5.00 18.30 -0.89
N GLY A 210 5.54 17.76 -1.97
CA GLY A 210 6.96 17.36 -2.06
C GLY A 210 7.36 16.04 -1.41
N GLY A 211 6.42 15.23 -0.92
CA GLY A 211 6.73 13.98 -0.23
C GLY A 211 6.11 12.79 -0.91
N THR A 212 6.90 12.08 -1.73
CA THR A 212 6.62 10.67 -2.04
C THR A 212 7.62 9.83 -1.27
N PHE A 213 7.14 8.97 -0.38
CA PHE A 213 7.99 8.16 0.50
C PHE A 213 7.28 6.87 0.92
N THR A 214 8.05 5.93 1.46
CA THR A 214 7.51 4.76 2.15
C THR A 214 7.78 4.87 3.64
N THR A 215 6.91 4.26 4.44
CA THR A 215 7.13 4.08 5.88
C THR A 215 6.68 2.70 6.30
N THR A 216 7.27 2.17 7.37
CA THR A 216 6.97 0.86 7.94
C THR A 216 7.60 0.72 9.32
N ALA A 217 7.05 -0.18 10.14
CA ALA A 217 7.74 -0.71 11.31
C ALA A 217 9.13 -1.23 10.96
N ASP A 218 10.08 -1.04 11.88
CA ASP A 218 11.50 -1.36 11.69
C ASP A 218 11.81 -2.86 11.81
N LEU A 219 11.18 -3.65 10.95
CA LEU A 219 11.36 -5.09 10.82
C LEU A 219 12.14 -5.39 9.54
N PRO A 220 13.15 -6.29 9.55
CA PRO A 220 13.97 -6.56 8.36
C PRO A 220 13.17 -6.93 7.09
N ARG A 221 12.08 -7.70 7.25
CA ARG A 221 11.19 -8.09 6.14
C ARG A 221 10.47 -6.88 5.54
N ASN A 222 9.99 -5.96 6.37
CA ASN A 222 9.27 -4.79 5.92
C ASN A 222 10.22 -3.76 5.28
N ARG A 223 11.40 -3.54 5.88
CA ARG A 223 12.45 -2.70 5.27
C ARG A 223 12.80 -3.18 3.86
N ARG A 224 13.02 -4.49 3.70
CA ARG A 224 13.33 -5.08 2.39
C ARG A 224 12.21 -4.84 1.39
N PHE A 225 10.96 -5.03 1.79
CA PHE A 225 9.80 -4.81 0.94
C PHE A 225 9.61 -3.33 0.57
N ALA A 226 9.69 -2.42 1.55
CA ALA A 226 9.54 -0.99 1.35
C ALA A 226 10.63 -0.40 0.44
N MET A 227 11.87 -0.89 0.53
CA MET A 227 13.00 -0.43 -0.29
C MET A 227 12.91 -0.83 -1.77
N GLU A 228 12.05 -1.78 -2.13
CA GLU A 228 11.77 -2.11 -3.54
C GLU A 228 11.03 -0.97 -4.26
N ILE A 229 10.40 -0.08 -3.50
CA ILE A 229 9.82 1.17 -4.00
C ILE A 229 10.90 2.27 -3.83
N PRO A 230 11.51 2.79 -4.90
CA PRO A 230 12.75 3.57 -4.84
C PRO A 230 12.54 5.05 -4.47
N VAL A 231 11.74 5.30 -3.43
CA VAL A 231 11.50 6.60 -2.76
C VAL A 231 12.22 6.62 -1.41
N PRO A 232 12.25 7.72 -0.64
CA PRO A 232 12.82 7.68 0.69
C PRO A 232 12.01 6.74 1.58
N LEU A 233 12.70 5.93 2.38
CA LEU A 233 12.13 5.15 3.46
C LEU A 233 12.23 5.97 4.75
N VAL A 234 11.11 6.28 5.37
CA VAL A 234 11.03 6.93 6.69
C VAL A 234 10.77 5.85 7.74
N LEU A 235 11.62 5.78 8.76
CA LEU A 235 11.54 4.83 9.87
C LEU A 235 11.12 5.53 11.15
N GLY A 236 10.61 4.75 12.12
CA GLY A 236 10.25 5.24 13.45
C GLY A 236 9.01 6.14 13.46
N LEU A 237 8.29 6.26 12.34
CA LEU A 237 7.06 7.05 12.30
C LEU A 237 5.93 6.32 13.06
N ASP A 238 5.88 5.00 12.95
CA ASP A 238 4.96 4.12 13.66
C ASP A 238 5.21 4.07 15.16
N GLU A 239 6.45 4.22 15.62
CA GLU A 239 6.80 4.29 17.06
C GLU A 239 6.14 5.49 17.76
N HIS A 240 5.76 6.51 17.00
CA HIS A 240 5.07 7.69 17.49
C HIS A 240 3.54 7.61 17.34
N LEU A 241 3.00 6.53 16.80
CA LEU A 241 1.59 6.37 16.44
C LEU A 241 0.99 5.11 17.08
N GLU A 242 -0.10 5.27 17.80
CA GLU A 242 -0.82 4.14 18.38
C GLU A 242 -2.03 3.73 17.51
N GLY A 243 -2.35 2.44 17.51
CA GLY A 243 -3.56 1.92 16.89
C GLY A 243 -3.60 2.00 15.36
N THR A 244 -2.46 1.91 14.67
CA THR A 244 -2.42 1.89 13.20
C THR A 244 -2.81 0.52 12.65
N LEU A 245 -3.40 0.49 11.45
CA LEU A 245 -3.75 -0.76 10.76
C LEU A 245 -2.51 -1.63 10.56
N LEU A 246 -1.41 -1.05 10.09
CA LEU A 246 -0.20 -1.81 9.82
C LEU A 246 0.43 -2.38 11.10
N GLY A 247 0.36 -1.66 12.22
CA GLY A 247 0.80 -2.19 13.51
C GLY A 247 0.03 -3.45 13.90
N TYR A 248 -1.28 -3.50 13.66
CA TYR A 248 -2.07 -4.71 13.83
C TYR A 248 -1.68 -5.82 12.83
N LEU A 249 -1.50 -5.49 11.55
CA LEU A 249 -1.14 -6.48 10.52
C LEU A 249 0.27 -7.07 10.74
N ASP A 250 1.21 -6.30 11.30
CA ASP A 250 2.53 -6.79 11.67
C ASP A 250 2.47 -7.83 12.80
N GLN A 251 1.52 -7.71 13.73
CA GLN A 251 1.25 -8.72 14.76
C GLN A 251 0.71 -10.03 14.16
N LEU A 252 0.08 -9.97 12.99
CA LEU A 252 -0.33 -11.14 12.21
C LEU A 252 0.81 -11.74 11.36
N ALA A 253 2.04 -11.27 11.56
CA ALA A 253 3.24 -11.63 10.81
C ALA A 253 3.17 -11.29 9.31
N TYR A 254 2.38 -10.29 8.93
CA TYR A 254 2.35 -9.80 7.54
C TYR A 254 3.58 -8.95 7.26
N THR A 255 3.94 -8.84 5.97
CA THR A 255 4.99 -7.92 5.51
C THR A 255 4.33 -6.65 5.02
N THR A 256 4.49 -5.54 5.73
CA THR A 256 3.68 -4.34 5.51
C THR A 256 4.53 -3.15 5.07
N THR A 257 3.94 -2.21 4.32
CA THR A 257 4.49 -0.87 4.10
C THR A 257 3.38 0.09 3.69
N VAL A 258 3.51 1.35 4.13
CA VAL A 258 2.75 2.48 3.59
C VAL A 258 3.54 3.08 2.43
N CYS A 259 2.85 3.48 1.36
CA CYS A 259 3.40 4.38 0.36
C CYS A 259 2.59 5.68 0.32
N GLU A 260 3.23 6.75 0.74
CA GLU A 260 2.75 8.11 0.58
C GLU A 260 3.05 8.56 -0.85
N CYS A 261 2.01 8.69 -1.66
CA CYS A 261 2.12 8.81 -3.12
C CYS A 261 2.28 10.26 -3.61
N GLY A 262 2.28 11.24 -2.71
CA GLY A 262 2.33 12.66 -3.03
C GLY A 262 1.28 13.44 -2.24
N GLN A 263 0.88 14.61 -2.77
CA GLN A 263 -0.12 15.45 -2.15
C GLN A 263 -1.54 15.03 -2.57
N HIS A 264 -2.55 15.17 -1.69
CA HIS A 264 -3.94 14.72 -1.92
C HIS A 264 -4.55 15.05 -3.30
N GLN A 265 -4.29 16.25 -3.81
CA GLN A 265 -4.86 16.80 -5.05
C GLN A 265 -3.88 16.74 -6.22
N GLU A 266 -2.65 16.24 -6.02
CA GLU A 266 -1.66 16.16 -7.09
C GLU A 266 -2.04 15.02 -8.07
N PRO A 267 -2.29 15.29 -9.36
CA PRO A 267 -2.66 14.23 -10.32
C PRO A 267 -1.59 13.15 -10.47
N ARG A 268 -0.32 13.50 -10.20
CA ARG A 268 0.79 12.55 -10.20
C ARG A 268 0.69 11.52 -9.08
N ALA A 269 -0.06 11.78 -8.00
CA ALA A 269 -0.25 10.83 -6.91
C ALA A 269 -0.86 9.51 -7.40
N VAL A 270 -1.86 9.56 -8.30
CA VAL A 270 -2.44 8.36 -8.93
C VAL A 270 -1.38 7.60 -9.74
N THR A 271 -0.53 8.33 -10.47
CA THR A 271 0.54 7.72 -11.26
C THR A 271 1.58 7.04 -10.37
N ARG A 272 1.95 7.65 -9.24
CA ARG A 272 2.88 7.09 -8.26
C ARG A 272 2.27 5.90 -7.50
N ALA A 273 0.98 5.95 -7.14
CA ALA A 273 0.26 4.84 -6.54
C ALA A 273 0.23 3.62 -7.48
N ARG A 274 -0.06 3.81 -8.76
CA ARG A 274 0.03 2.73 -9.77
C ARG A 274 1.43 2.15 -9.87
N ALA A 275 2.46 3.01 -9.80
CA ALA A 275 3.84 2.58 -9.83
C ALA A 275 4.21 1.76 -8.58
N ALA A 276 3.77 2.19 -7.40
CA ALA A 276 3.96 1.48 -6.14
C ALA A 276 3.34 0.07 -6.18
N VAL A 277 2.10 -0.07 -6.68
CA VAL A 277 1.42 -1.37 -6.81
C VAL A 277 2.22 -2.35 -7.68
N TRP A 278 2.70 -1.92 -8.85
CA TRP A 278 3.50 -2.81 -9.72
C TRP A 278 4.84 -3.21 -9.11
N LEU A 279 5.49 -2.28 -8.41
CA LEU A 279 6.75 -2.58 -7.71
C LEU A 279 6.51 -3.53 -6.53
N ALA A 280 5.43 -3.34 -5.77
CA ALA A 280 5.02 -4.23 -4.69
C ALA A 280 4.64 -5.62 -5.20
N ALA A 281 3.91 -5.74 -6.32
CA ALA A 281 3.58 -7.02 -6.95
C ALA A 281 4.83 -7.80 -7.36
N ARG A 282 5.83 -7.10 -7.93
CA ARG A 282 7.13 -7.69 -8.23
C ARG A 282 7.88 -8.09 -6.95
N ALA A 283 7.94 -7.19 -5.97
CA ALA A 283 8.66 -7.39 -4.71
C ALA A 283 8.12 -8.54 -3.87
N ALA A 284 6.79 -8.72 -3.86
CA ALA A 284 6.12 -9.84 -3.21
C ALA A 284 6.40 -11.18 -3.91
N GLY A 285 6.85 -11.16 -5.17
CA GLY A 285 7.01 -12.36 -6.00
C GLY A 285 5.71 -12.85 -6.65
N LEU A 286 4.67 -12.00 -6.68
CA LEU A 286 3.35 -12.31 -7.22
C LEU A 286 3.38 -12.50 -8.75
N LEU A 287 4.21 -11.73 -9.44
CA LEU A 287 4.38 -11.80 -10.89
C LEU A 287 5.88 -11.86 -11.25
N PRO A 288 6.27 -12.69 -12.23
CA PRO A 288 7.65 -12.68 -12.74
C PRO A 288 7.94 -11.37 -13.47
N GLU A 289 9.21 -10.98 -13.58
CA GLU A 289 9.61 -9.71 -14.23
C GLU A 289 9.11 -9.62 -15.69
N THR A 290 9.05 -10.76 -16.40
CA THR A 290 8.54 -10.84 -17.77
C THR A 290 7.05 -10.52 -17.89
N ALA A 291 6.28 -10.68 -16.82
CA ALA A 291 4.84 -10.40 -16.78
C ALA A 291 4.51 -8.98 -16.27
N VAL A 292 5.51 -8.22 -15.81
CA VAL A 292 5.36 -6.85 -15.32
C VAL A 292 6.33 -5.90 -16.02
N PRO A 293 6.24 -5.72 -17.34
CA PRO A 293 7.06 -4.73 -18.05
C PRO A 293 6.88 -3.31 -17.48
N GLU A 294 5.71 -3.03 -16.88
CA GLU A 294 5.42 -1.79 -16.17
C GLU A 294 6.39 -1.53 -15.02
N ALA A 295 6.93 -2.56 -14.35
CA ALA A 295 7.80 -2.40 -13.18
C ALA A 295 9.04 -1.54 -13.49
N ARG A 296 9.61 -1.65 -14.69
CA ARG A 296 10.75 -0.81 -15.12
C ARG A 296 10.38 0.66 -15.27
N ARG A 297 9.18 0.94 -15.80
CA ARG A 297 8.65 2.31 -15.89
C ARG A 297 8.30 2.83 -14.49
N SER A 298 7.65 2.01 -13.67
CA SER A 298 7.30 2.32 -12.28
C SER A 298 8.53 2.66 -11.44
N PHE A 299 9.61 1.89 -11.58
CA PHE A 299 10.88 2.17 -10.93
C PHE A 299 11.42 3.56 -11.30
N ARG A 300 11.41 3.92 -12.59
CA ARG A 300 11.85 5.25 -13.04
C ARG A 300 10.97 6.38 -12.50
N ILE A 301 9.64 6.19 -12.48
CA ILE A 301 8.69 7.16 -11.91
C ILE A 301 8.98 7.41 -10.44
N MET A 302 9.08 6.35 -9.65
CA MET A 302 9.30 6.44 -8.20
C MET A 302 10.71 6.96 -7.89
N ARG A 303 11.72 6.55 -8.66
CA ARG A 303 13.09 7.05 -8.47
C ARG A 303 13.22 8.53 -8.80
N ALA A 304 12.52 9.01 -9.83
CA ALA A 304 12.45 10.43 -10.14
C ALA A 304 11.72 11.22 -9.05
N ALA A 305 10.69 10.63 -8.42
CA ALA A 305 9.96 11.27 -7.32
C ALA A 305 10.80 11.42 -6.04
N ARG A 306 11.78 10.52 -5.82
CA ARG A 306 12.76 10.67 -4.73
C ARG A 306 13.66 11.89 -4.91
N ASP A 307 13.93 12.26 -6.15
CA ASP A 307 14.86 13.33 -6.51
C ASP A 307 16.25 13.11 -5.85
N HIS A 308 16.81 14.15 -5.22
CA HIS A 308 18.10 14.15 -4.54
C HIS A 308 18.01 13.75 -3.06
N LEU A 309 16.84 13.31 -2.59
CA LEU A 309 16.68 12.93 -1.19
C LEU A 309 17.48 11.66 -0.86
N PRO A 310 18.05 11.59 0.37
CA PRO A 310 18.54 10.37 0.97
C PRO A 310 17.57 9.20 0.87
N LYS A 311 18.13 7.98 0.86
CA LYS A 311 17.32 6.75 0.80
C LYS A 311 16.56 6.49 2.08
N VAL A 312 17.14 6.80 3.23
CA VAL A 312 16.60 6.43 4.54
C VAL A 312 16.63 7.63 5.46
N PHE A 313 15.49 7.86 6.11
CA PHE A 313 15.31 8.82 7.18
C PHE A 313 14.82 8.11 8.44
N GLU A 314 15.17 8.66 9.59
CA GLU A 314 14.59 8.31 10.89
C GLU A 314 13.75 9.48 11.39
N THR A 315 12.62 9.16 12.02
CA THR A 315 11.78 10.14 12.72
C THR A 315 12.40 10.42 14.08
N VAL A 316 12.61 11.69 14.39
CA VAL A 316 13.24 12.11 15.65
C VAL A 316 12.33 13.02 16.48
N HIS A 317 11.21 13.46 15.91
CA HIS A 317 10.22 14.27 16.61
C HIS A 317 8.85 14.12 15.95
N ARG A 318 7.82 14.08 16.80
CA ARG A 318 6.41 14.26 16.46
C ARG A 318 5.90 15.46 17.25
N HIS A 319 5.23 16.38 16.57
CA HIS A 319 4.49 17.47 17.20
C HIS A 319 2.98 17.10 17.23
N PRO A 320 2.47 16.53 18.34
CA PRO A 320 1.07 16.14 18.43
C PRO A 320 0.17 17.38 18.55
N VAL A 321 -1.04 17.28 18.02
CA VAL A 321 -2.05 18.35 18.10
C VAL A 321 -3.43 17.76 18.38
N THR A 322 -4.30 18.56 18.97
CA THR A 322 -5.71 18.26 19.17
C THR A 322 -6.57 19.29 18.43
N SER A 323 -7.84 18.96 18.21
CA SER A 323 -8.80 19.91 17.64
C SER A 323 -8.95 21.18 18.48
N ALA A 324 -8.68 21.09 19.79
CA ALA A 324 -8.73 22.23 20.70
C ALA A 324 -7.55 23.19 20.53
N ASP A 325 -6.43 22.75 19.94
CA ASP A 325 -5.23 23.59 19.80
C ASP A 325 -5.35 24.57 18.64
N ARG A 326 -6.27 24.32 17.69
CA ARG A 326 -6.45 25.13 16.47
C ARG A 326 -5.14 25.30 15.69
N TYR A 327 -4.28 24.29 15.76
CA TYR A 327 -2.99 24.29 15.09
C TYR A 327 -3.15 24.42 13.57
N ARG A 328 -2.29 25.23 12.94
CA ARG A 328 -2.15 25.33 11.49
C ARG A 328 -0.68 25.48 11.13
N THR A 329 -0.19 24.67 10.19
CA THR A 329 1.12 24.91 9.60
C THR A 329 1.09 26.19 8.76
N ARG A 330 2.10 27.05 8.89
CA ARG A 330 2.24 28.25 8.07
C ARG A 330 2.42 27.85 6.59
N PRO A 331 1.96 28.67 5.63
CA PRO A 331 2.15 28.38 4.21
C PRO A 331 3.64 28.26 3.83
N GLY A 332 3.94 27.40 2.86
CA GLY A 332 5.29 27.30 2.28
C GLY A 332 6.17 26.19 2.86
N PHE A 333 5.66 25.41 3.81
CA PHE A 333 6.35 24.21 4.30
C PHE A 333 5.99 22.97 3.47
N GLY A 334 7.00 22.24 3.02
CA GLY A 334 6.86 20.97 2.30
C GLY A 334 7.43 19.78 3.07
N ASN A 335 7.06 18.58 2.65
CA ASN A 335 7.73 17.37 3.08
C ASN A 335 9.22 17.42 2.72
N PHE A 336 10.05 16.90 3.60
CA PHE A 336 11.50 16.88 3.54
C PHE A 336 12.20 18.26 3.48
N GLN A 337 11.49 19.36 3.71
CA GLN A 337 12.08 20.69 3.75
C GLN A 337 13.00 20.86 4.95
N LEU A 338 14.20 21.38 4.73
CA LEU A 338 15.13 21.70 5.82
C LEU A 338 14.53 22.77 6.73
N ILE A 339 14.58 22.51 8.04
CA ILE A 339 14.17 23.45 9.09
C ILE A 339 15.27 23.56 10.14
N ARG A 340 15.36 24.73 10.78
CA ARG A 340 16.29 24.98 11.90
C ARG A 340 15.53 24.96 13.22
N ALA A 341 16.21 24.53 14.29
CA ALA A 341 15.72 24.72 15.65
C ALA A 341 15.34 26.19 15.88
N GLY A 342 14.17 26.43 16.48
CA GLY A 342 13.62 27.76 16.70
C GLY A 342 12.91 28.38 15.49
N GLN A 343 12.94 27.77 14.29
CA GLN A 343 12.19 28.27 13.14
C GLN A 343 10.69 28.11 13.38
N ILE A 344 9.91 29.17 13.18
CA ILE A 344 8.45 29.09 13.30
C ILE A 344 7.86 28.32 12.12
N VAL A 345 7.17 27.22 12.44
CA VAL A 345 6.57 26.28 11.47
C VAL A 345 5.06 26.49 11.35
N GLY A 346 4.41 26.84 12.46
CA GLY A 346 2.95 26.95 12.52
C GLY A 346 2.50 27.92 13.59
N ASP A 347 1.20 27.96 13.78
CA ASP A 347 0.51 28.75 14.80
C ASP A 347 -0.53 27.86 15.47
N ASP A 348 -0.74 28.04 16.78
CA ASP A 348 -1.81 27.41 17.55
C ASP A 348 -2.51 28.45 18.44
N ARG A 349 -3.41 28.01 19.32
CA ARG A 349 -4.14 28.90 20.24
C ARG A 349 -3.24 29.64 21.24
N HIS A 350 -2.02 29.17 21.45
CA HIS A 350 -1.02 29.74 22.36
C HIS A 350 -0.01 30.64 21.64
N GLY A 351 -0.03 30.69 20.30
CA GLY A 351 0.77 31.60 19.50
C GLY A 351 1.64 30.86 18.48
N GLU A 352 2.88 31.32 18.31
CA GLU A 352 3.81 30.76 17.33
C GLU A 352 4.35 29.38 17.79
N VAL A 353 4.34 28.41 16.87
CA VAL A 353 4.91 27.08 17.10
C VAL A 353 6.25 26.95 16.38
N ALA A 354 7.32 26.86 17.17
CA ALA A 354 8.69 26.69 16.67
C ALA A 354 9.08 25.21 16.52
N ALA A 355 9.92 24.91 15.54
CA ALA A 355 10.57 23.60 15.43
C ALA A 355 11.52 23.39 16.64
N PRO A 356 11.36 22.33 17.43
CA PRO A 356 12.19 22.13 18.62
C PRO A 356 13.63 21.73 18.28
N LEU A 357 13.87 21.25 17.06
CA LEU A 357 15.18 20.78 16.62
C LEU A 357 15.35 20.97 15.10
N SER A 358 16.61 21.07 14.67
CA SER A 358 16.98 21.10 13.25
C SER A 358 16.86 19.72 12.62
N GLY A 359 16.38 19.69 11.37
CA GLY A 359 16.19 18.47 10.60
C GLY A 359 15.42 18.77 9.32
N ARG A 360 14.63 17.80 8.86
CA ARG A 360 13.69 17.99 7.76
C ARG A 360 12.26 17.83 8.25
N LEU A 361 11.40 18.78 7.91
CA LEU A 361 9.97 18.71 8.21
C LEU A 361 9.33 17.58 7.41
N LEU A 362 8.39 16.85 8.00
CA LEU A 362 7.63 15.81 7.34
C LEU A 362 6.15 15.90 7.75
N MET A 363 5.26 15.61 6.79
CA MET A 363 3.80 15.63 6.92
C MET A 363 3.26 16.88 7.64
N PRO A 364 3.55 18.10 7.16
CA PRO A 364 2.92 19.31 7.71
C PRO A 364 1.40 19.24 7.58
N LEU A 365 0.68 19.63 8.63
CA LEU A 365 -0.78 19.60 8.69
C LEU A 365 -1.40 20.83 8.00
N TYR A 366 -1.88 20.63 6.77
CA TYR A 366 -2.64 21.63 6.01
C TYR A 366 -4.13 21.32 5.89
N GLN A 367 -4.54 20.10 6.25
CA GLN A 367 -5.94 19.68 6.29
C GLN A 367 -6.58 20.03 7.63
N GLU A 368 -7.91 20.07 7.68
CA GLU A 368 -8.65 20.43 8.89
C GLU A 368 -8.63 19.37 9.99
N LEU A 369 -8.53 18.09 9.61
CA LEU A 369 -8.56 16.96 10.52
C LEU A 369 -7.19 16.31 10.63
N GLY A 370 -6.71 16.09 11.84
CA GLY A 370 -5.47 15.39 12.13
C GLY A 370 -5.04 15.53 13.58
N GLU A 371 -4.22 14.60 14.03
CA GLU A 371 -3.64 14.58 15.39
C GLU A 371 -2.14 14.89 15.38
N ASP A 372 -1.59 15.15 14.19
CA ASP A 372 -0.17 15.29 13.93
C ASP A 372 0.06 16.62 13.21
N GLY A 373 0.68 17.59 13.89
CA GLY A 373 0.97 18.91 13.31
C GLY A 373 2.12 18.85 12.30
N PHE A 374 3.21 18.21 12.69
CA PHE A 374 4.33 17.87 11.81
C PHE A 374 5.26 16.84 12.49
N PHE A 375 6.14 16.26 11.70
CA PHE A 375 7.26 15.45 12.16
C PHE A 375 8.58 16.11 11.78
N VAL A 376 9.66 15.77 12.49
CA VAL A 376 11.02 16.08 12.06
C VAL A 376 11.77 14.78 11.84
N VAL A 377 12.41 14.68 10.69
CA VAL A 377 13.21 13.52 10.28
C VAL A 377 14.65 13.90 10.01
N ARG A 378 15.56 12.93 10.18
CA ARG A 378 16.99 13.06 9.90
C ARG A 378 17.47 11.93 9.02
N GLU A 379 18.48 12.19 8.21
CA GLU A 379 19.09 11.16 7.38
C GLU A 379 19.79 10.13 8.26
N VAL A 380 19.52 8.84 8.01
CA VAL A 380 20.30 7.77 8.63
C VAL A 380 21.59 7.63 7.85
N ALA A 381 22.70 8.04 8.47
CA ALA A 381 24.03 7.87 7.86
C ALA A 381 24.26 6.38 7.56
N GLU A 382 24.53 6.04 6.30
CA GLU A 382 25.01 4.69 5.96
C GLU A 382 26.31 4.47 6.76
N ARG A 383 26.31 3.57 7.75
CA ARG A 383 27.56 3.16 8.43
C ARG A 383 28.49 2.67 7.33
N ARG A 384 29.59 3.41 7.08
CA ARG A 384 30.67 2.93 6.21
C ARG A 384 31.13 1.60 6.79
N ARG A 385 31.04 0.52 6.00
CA ARG A 385 31.75 -0.72 6.34
C ARG A 385 33.22 -0.33 6.53
N PRO A 386 33.89 -0.73 7.64
CA PRO A 386 35.33 -0.66 7.70
C PRO A 386 35.88 -1.33 6.45
N ALA A 387 36.82 -0.69 5.77
CA ALA A 387 37.54 -1.34 4.68
C ALA A 387 38.29 -2.52 5.30
N ASP A 388 37.86 -3.75 4.97
CA ASP A 388 38.64 -4.94 5.26
C ASP A 388 39.98 -4.79 4.53
N GLY A 389 41.05 -4.65 5.31
CA GLY A 389 42.37 -4.41 4.76
C GLY A 389 43.43 -4.16 5.81
N VAL A 390 43.70 -5.15 6.68
CA VAL A 390 45.07 -5.51 7.04
C VAL A 390 45.13 -7.03 7.27
N ASP A 391 45.82 -7.67 6.33
CA ASP A 391 46.34 -9.03 6.36
C ASP A 391 47.17 -9.27 7.64
N GLY A 392 46.59 -9.97 8.60
CA GLY A 392 47.27 -10.44 9.80
C GLY A 392 48.15 -11.64 9.47
N ARG A 393 49.38 -11.37 9.03
CA ARG A 393 50.43 -12.38 8.91
C ARG A 393 50.60 -13.10 10.25
N LEU A 394 50.36 -14.39 10.22
CA LEU A 394 50.91 -15.38 11.15
C LEU A 394 52.43 -15.23 11.18
N THR A 395 52.98 -14.87 12.33
CA THR A 395 54.36 -15.21 12.69
C THR A 395 54.33 -16.07 13.94
N ALA A 396 54.85 -17.28 13.76
CA ALA A 396 55.14 -18.24 14.81
C ALA A 396 56.09 -17.68 15.87
N ASN A 397 55.84 -18.03 17.11
CA ASN A 397 56.81 -18.63 18.04
C ASN A 397 56.09 -19.31 19.19
#